data_AF-A0A7Y2KYN1-F1
#
_entry.id   AF-A0A7Y2KYN1-F1
#
_cell.length_a   1.000
_cell.length_b   1.000
_cell.length_c   1.000
_cell.angle_alpha   90.00
_cell.angle_beta   90.00
_cell.angle_gamma   90.00
#
_symmetry.space_group_name_H-M   'P 1'
#
loop_
_entity.id
_entity.type
_entity.pdbx_description
1 polymer ?
#
loop_
_entity_poly.entity_id
_entity_poly.type
_entity_poly.pdbx_seq_one_letter_code
_entity_poly.pdbx_strand_id
1 'polypeptide(L)' 'MTGLRRTVKIRGAPMQALDLQTICDKCNRSRAHGNHTECSKLRQTEAAERRARENI' A
#
# COMPACT_ATOMS: atom_id res chain seq x y z
N MET A 1 -31.39 -10.58 -7.50
CA MET A 1 -31.06 -9.45 -6.61
C MET A 1 -30.11 -8.50 -7.33
N THR A 2 -30.63 -7.49 -8.02
CA THR A 2 -29.81 -6.43 -8.63
C THR A 2 -29.43 -5.43 -7.54
N GLY A 3 -28.33 -5.70 -6.85
CA GLY A 3 -27.78 -4.77 -5.88
C GLY A 3 -27.32 -3.51 -6.60
N LEU A 4 -28.08 -2.42 -6.47
CA LEU A 4 -27.65 -1.07 -6.80
C LEU A 4 -26.38 -0.77 -5.97
N ARG A 5 -25.20 -1.02 -6.55
CA ARG A 5 -23.92 -0.66 -5.94
C ARG A 5 -23.84 0.85 -5.96
N ARG A 6 -23.92 1.49 -4.78
CA ARG A 6 -23.73 2.94 -4.63
C ARG A 6 -22.36 3.31 -5.22
N THR A 7 -22.33 4.05 -6.31
CA THR A 7 -21.09 4.55 -6.91
C THR A 7 -20.63 5.76 -6.11
N VAL A 8 -19.61 5.56 -5.28
CA VAL A 8 -19.00 6.66 -4.50
C VAL A 8 -18.34 7.62 -5.48
N LYS A 9 -18.81 8.87 -5.51
CA LYS A 9 -18.22 9.96 -6.30
C LYS A 9 -17.32 10.79 -5.38
N ILE A 10 -16.09 11.04 -5.83
CA ILE A 10 -15.17 11.96 -5.17
C ILE A 10 -15.13 13.23 -6.01
N ARG A 11 -15.54 14.38 -5.44
CA ARG A 11 -15.60 15.69 -6.15
C ARG A 11 -16.39 15.65 -7.48
N GLY A 12 -17.49 14.90 -7.51
CA GLY A 12 -18.37 14.81 -8.70
C GLY A 12 -17.90 13.83 -9.79
N ALA A 13 -16.66 13.32 -9.71
CA ALA A 13 -16.15 12.28 -10.59
C ALA A 13 -16.30 10.88 -9.96
N PRO A 14 -16.42 9.81 -10.77
CA PRO A 14 -16.30 8.45 -10.26
C PRO A 14 -14.95 8.26 -9.58
N MET A 15 -14.91 7.53 -8.47
CA MET A 15 -13.65 7.12 -7.86
C MET A 15 -12.83 6.33 -8.89
N GLN A 16 -11.63 6.81 -9.19
CA GLN A 16 -10.68 6.07 -10.04
C GLN A 16 -10.12 4.87 -9.28
N ALA A 17 -9.74 3.82 -10.02
CA ALA A 17 -9.02 2.71 -9.41
C ALA A 17 -7.74 3.25 -8.77
N LEU A 18 -7.54 2.98 -7.47
CA LEU A 18 -6.29 3.36 -6.84
C LEU A 18 -5.19 2.44 -7.36
N ASP A 19 -4.16 3.03 -7.95
CA ASP A 19 -2.97 2.31 -8.40
C ASP A 19 -2.08 1.93 -7.20
N LEU A 20 -2.53 0.97 -6.41
CA LEU A 20 -1.74 0.41 -5.32
C LEU A 20 -0.79 -0.65 -5.86
N GLN A 21 0.47 -0.55 -5.46
CA GLN A 21 1.43 -1.63 -5.61
C GLN A 21 0.94 -2.86 -4.83
N THR A 22 0.40 -3.83 -5.56
CA THR A 22 -0.16 -5.08 -5.03
C THR A 22 0.92 -6.09 -4.68
N ILE A 23 2.14 -5.90 -5.19
CA ILE A 23 3.29 -6.78 -5.02
C ILE A 23 4.24 -6.19 -3.98
N CYS A 24 4.79 -7.03 -3.11
CA CYS A 24 5.81 -6.62 -2.15
C CYS A 24 7.17 -6.51 -2.84
N ASP A 25 7.82 -5.37 -2.70
CA ASP A 25 9.14 -5.05 -3.22
C ASP A 25 10.27 -5.96 -2.69
N LYS A 26 10.15 -6.47 -1.45
CA LYS A 26 11.17 -7.31 -0.81
C LYS A 26 11.06 -8.80 -1.17
N CYS A 27 9.85 -9.35 -1.19
CA CYS A 27 9.64 -10.79 -1.35
C CYS A 27 8.91 -11.16 -2.65
N ASN A 28 8.53 -10.17 -3.46
CA ASN A 28 7.82 -10.32 -4.73
C ASN A 28 6.50 -11.11 -4.65
N ARG A 29 5.90 -11.19 -3.45
CA ARG A 29 4.61 -11.83 -3.20
C ARG A 29 3.51 -10.79 -3.04
N SER A 30 2.25 -11.19 -3.20
CA SER A 30 1.10 -10.31 -2.96
C SER A 30 1.18 -9.67 -1.56
N ARG A 31 1.05 -8.35 -1.47
CA ARG A 31 0.99 -7.62 -0.18
C ARG A 31 -0.30 -7.89 0.59
N ALA A 32 -1.37 -8.28 -0.10
CA ALA A 32 -2.69 -8.51 0.52
C ALA A 32 -2.77 -9.85 1.27
N HIS A 33 -1.87 -10.79 0.97
CA HIS A 33 -1.93 -12.15 1.49
C HIS A 33 -0.56 -12.64 1.97
N GLY A 34 -0.54 -13.50 2.98
CA GLY A 34 0.67 -14.09 3.56
C GLY A 34 1.30 -13.29 4.71
N ASN A 35 2.41 -13.80 5.25
CA ASN A 35 3.14 -13.17 6.36
C ASN A 35 4.25 -12.25 5.83
N HIS A 36 4.14 -10.96 6.14
CA HIS A 36 5.08 -9.91 5.75
C HIS A 36 5.78 -9.23 6.93
N THR A 37 5.81 -9.88 8.11
CA THR A 37 6.40 -9.31 9.33
C THR A 37 7.88 -8.96 9.13
N GLU A 38 8.65 -9.86 8.53
CA GLU A 38 10.08 -9.63 8.24
C GLU A 38 10.27 -8.52 7.21
N CYS A 39 9.47 -8.51 6.14
CA CYS A 39 9.49 -7.44 5.14
C CYS A 39 9.10 -6.08 5.75
N SER A 40 8.25 -6.06 6.77
CA SER A 40 7.88 -4.85 7.50
C SER A 40 9.04 -4.32 8.34
N LYS A 41 9.73 -5.19 9.08
CA LYS A 41 10.92 -4.81 9.87
C LYS A 41 12.03 -4.23 8.99
N LEU A 42 12.32 -4.87 7.85
CA LEU A 42 13.31 -4.35 6.88
C LEU A 42 12.95 -2.95 6.37
N ARG A 43 11.65 -2.68 6.12
CA ARG A 43 11.23 -1.33 5.73
C ARG A 43 11.36 -0.32 6.87
N GLN A 44 11.13 -0.73 8.11
CA GLN A 44 11.33 0.14 9.27
C GLN A 44 12.80 0.49 9.48
N THR A 45 13.72 -0.48 9.33
CA THR A 45 15.15 -0.22 9.43
C THR A 45 15.62 0.72 8.31
N GLU A 46 15.22 0.47 7.06
CA GLU A 46 15.56 1.35 5.93
C GLU A 46 14.97 2.76 6.07
N ALA A 47 13.78 2.89 6.65
CA ALA A 47 13.18 4.20 6.93
C ALA A 47 13.90 4.91 8.09
N ALA A 48 14.29 4.18 9.13
CA ALA A 48 15.07 4.72 10.25
C ALA A 48 16.44 5.21 9.80
N GLU A 49 17.15 4.43 8.96
CA GLU A 49 18.42 4.83 8.37
C GLU A 49 18.29 6.07 7.48
N ARG A 50 17.24 6.14 6.65
CA ARG A 50 16.97 7.33 5.83
C ARG A 50 16.71 8.57 6.68
N ARG A 51 15.86 8.46 7.70
CA ARG A 51 15.59 9.57 8.63
C ARG A 51 16.83 10.01 9.40
N ALA A 52 17.70 9.08 9.79
CA ALA A 52 18.96 9.40 10.46
C ALA A 52 19.93 10.16 9.56
N ARG A 53 19.91 9.91 8.24
CA ARG A 53 20.72 10.65 7.26
C ARG A 53 20.13 12.03 6.92
N GLU A 54 18.81 12.17 6.91
CA GLU A 54 18.12 13.44 6.63
C GLU A 54 18.19 14.44 7.79
N ASN A 55 18.39 13.96 9.03
CA ASN A 55 18.51 14.79 10.23
C ASN A 55 19.94 15.26 10.55
N ILE A 56 20.84 15.23 9.56
CA ILE A 56 22.20 15.81 9.62
C ILE A 56 22.22 17.07 8.77
#